data_AF-A0A9W6PVH7-F1
#
_entry.id   AF-A0A9W6PVH7-F1
#
_cell.length_a   1.000
_cell.length_b   1.000
_cell.length_c   1.000
_cell.angle_alpha   90.00
_cell.angle_beta   90.00
_cell.angle_gamma   90.00
#
_symmetry.space_group_name_H-M   'P 1'
#
loop_
_entity.id
_entity.type
_entity.pdbx_description
1 polymer ?
#
loop_
_entity_poly.entity_id
_entity_poly.type
_entity_poly.pdbx_seq_one_letter_code
_entity_poly.pdbx_strand_id
1 'polypeptide(L)'
;MSSGEAGWEERSVARIVPPIRPRKLAKVPFVELAEGRLQGVVSSGSSATRVYVSSIEAETHDFNCSTNNNRPCGGAQGSFHCKHLKALIDEAVKQYGLERVARYLKVEAAEGDDLHSLLNGKLVKAPAAVVFSRFLRHLTYLKVPAGSEPLPEMHWFPALKAVH
;
A
#
# COMPACT_ATOMS: atom_id res chain seq x y z
N MET A 1 -11.91 -34.25 -43.91
CA MET A 1 -11.83 -32.86 -44.42
C MET A 1 -13.08 -32.15 -43.95
N SER A 2 -13.12 -31.06 -43.19
CA SER A 2 -12.13 -30.19 -42.55
C SER A 2 -12.90 -29.45 -41.42
N SER A 3 -12.22 -29.26 -40.27
CA SER A 3 -12.18 -28.07 -39.39
C SER A 3 -13.51 -27.35 -39.03
N GLY A 4 -13.89 -27.11 -37.78
CA GLY A 4 -13.08 -26.85 -36.59
C GLY A 4 -13.17 -25.38 -36.24
N GLU A 5 -14.22 -24.95 -35.51
CA GLU A 5 -14.28 -23.64 -34.88
C GLU A 5 -14.94 -23.75 -33.50
N ALA A 6 -14.11 -24.12 -32.52
CA ALA A 6 -14.39 -23.85 -31.12
C ALA A 6 -14.20 -22.34 -30.89
N GLY A 7 -15.31 -21.60 -30.86
CA GLY A 7 -15.34 -20.19 -30.50
C GLY A 7 -14.98 -19.99 -29.03
N TRP A 8 -13.72 -19.67 -28.79
CA TRP A 8 -13.10 -19.37 -27.51
C TRP A 8 -13.70 -18.07 -26.93
N GLU A 9 -14.61 -18.15 -25.95
CA GLU A 9 -14.98 -16.99 -25.14
C GLU A 9 -13.83 -16.66 -24.18
N GLU A 10 -12.82 -15.95 -24.68
CA GLU A 10 -11.77 -15.37 -23.84
C GLU A 10 -12.35 -14.15 -23.11
N ARG A 11 -12.99 -14.38 -21.98
CA ARG A 11 -13.46 -13.31 -21.09
C ARG A 11 -12.24 -12.73 -20.39
N SER A 12 -11.81 -11.54 -20.83
CA SER A 12 -10.87 -10.69 -20.10
C SER A 12 -11.42 -10.38 -18.71
N VAL A 13 -11.09 -11.19 -17.71
CA VAL A 13 -11.38 -10.94 -16.30
C VAL A 13 -10.39 -9.89 -15.78
N ALA A 14 -10.57 -8.65 -16.19
CA ALA A 14 -10.00 -7.52 -15.48
C ALA A 14 -10.59 -7.54 -14.07
N ARG A 15 -9.80 -7.98 -13.08
CA ARG A 15 -10.24 -8.03 -11.68
C ARG A 15 -10.50 -6.59 -11.25
N ILE A 16 -11.77 -6.23 -11.14
CA ILE A 16 -12.21 -4.92 -10.67
C ILE A 16 -11.61 -4.73 -9.27
N VAL A 17 -10.69 -3.79 -9.15
CA VAL A 17 -10.16 -3.38 -7.86
C VAL A 17 -11.32 -2.68 -7.15
N PRO A 18 -11.72 -3.12 -5.95
CA PRO A 18 -12.80 -2.47 -5.22
C PRO A 18 -12.48 -0.98 -5.05
N PRO A 19 -13.48 -0.09 -5.15
CA PRO A 19 -13.27 1.34 -5.01
C PRO A 19 -12.59 1.63 -3.67
N ILE A 20 -11.55 2.47 -3.72
CA ILE A 20 -10.79 2.89 -2.54
C ILE A 20 -11.76 3.51 -1.54
N ARG A 21 -11.92 2.89 -0.36
CA ARG A 21 -12.72 3.46 0.73
C ARG A 21 -12.17 4.85 1.09
N PRO A 22 -13.02 5.86 1.34
CA PRO A 22 -12.55 7.18 1.76
C PRO A 22 -11.68 7.07 3.02
N ARG A 23 -10.43 7.55 2.92
CA ARG A 23 -9.38 7.33 3.92
C ARG A 23 -9.21 8.52 4.86
N LYS A 24 -8.90 8.26 6.12
CA LYS A 24 -8.33 9.26 7.04
C LYS A 24 -6.84 9.44 6.72
N LEU A 25 -6.54 10.20 5.65
CA LEU A 25 -5.17 10.51 5.19
C LEU A 25 -4.28 11.18 6.25
N ALA A 26 -4.88 11.71 7.31
CA ALA A 26 -4.16 12.42 8.37
C ALA A 26 -3.13 11.54 9.11
N LYS A 27 -3.35 10.22 9.22
CA LYS A 27 -2.46 9.35 10.01
C LYS A 27 -1.42 8.61 9.20
N VAL A 28 -1.83 7.97 8.10
CA VAL A 28 -0.94 7.24 7.19
C VAL A 28 -1.21 7.76 5.77
N PRO A 29 -0.57 8.87 5.36
CA PRO A 29 -0.80 9.47 4.06
C PRO A 29 -0.39 8.57 2.88
N PHE A 30 0.50 7.60 3.10
CA PHE A 30 1.01 6.73 2.06
C PHE A 30 1.36 5.35 2.59
N VAL A 31 0.94 4.32 1.87
CA VAL A 31 1.27 2.92 2.10
C VAL A 31 1.31 2.22 0.74
N GLU A 32 2.23 1.29 0.57
CA GLU A 32 2.35 0.48 -0.63
C GLU A 32 2.97 -0.89 -0.33
N LEU A 33 2.66 -1.84 -1.19
CA LEU A 33 3.35 -3.13 -1.30
C LEU A 33 4.20 -3.06 -2.57
N ALA A 34 5.49 -2.79 -2.42
CA ALA A 34 6.40 -2.62 -3.55
C ALA A 34 7.81 -3.12 -3.21
N GLU A 35 8.54 -3.63 -4.21
CA GLU A 35 9.95 -4.01 -4.08
C GLU A 35 10.24 -4.96 -2.91
N GLY A 36 9.37 -5.95 -2.70
CA GLY A 36 9.53 -6.90 -1.59
C GLY A 36 9.24 -6.31 -0.21
N ARG A 37 8.69 -5.09 -0.11
CA ARG A 37 8.46 -4.41 1.17
C ARG A 37 7.03 -3.91 1.32
N LEU A 38 6.51 -4.00 2.54
CA LEU A 38 5.42 -3.13 2.99
C LEU A 38 6.06 -1.83 3.45
N GLN A 39 5.76 -0.72 2.80
CA GLN A 39 6.39 0.57 3.12
C GLN A 39 5.43 1.73 3.01
N GLY A 40 5.76 2.84 3.68
CA GLY A 40 4.92 4.01 3.64
C GLY A 40 5.40 5.18 4.48
N VAL A 41 4.54 6.19 4.51
CA VAL A 41 4.75 7.43 5.28
C VAL A 41 3.65 7.54 6.31
N VAL A 42 4.04 7.78 7.55
CA VAL A 42 3.17 7.89 8.73
C VAL A 42 3.34 9.27 9.36
N SER A 43 2.25 9.94 9.68
CA SER A 43 2.32 11.26 10.31
C SER A 43 2.80 11.17 11.76
N SER A 44 3.61 12.15 12.16
CA SER A 44 4.07 12.28 13.55
C SER A 44 2.94 12.56 14.54
N GLY A 45 1.80 13.09 14.06
CA GLY A 45 0.65 13.51 14.85
C GLY A 45 0.83 14.86 15.54
N SER A 46 2.05 15.34 15.73
CA SER A 46 2.35 16.62 16.40
C SER A 46 2.88 17.72 15.46
N SER A 47 3.21 17.38 14.22
CA SER A 47 3.66 18.33 13.20
C SER A 47 3.25 17.86 11.81
N ALA A 48 2.75 18.79 10.99
CA ALA A 48 2.41 18.54 9.60
C ALA A 48 3.65 18.32 8.71
N THR A 49 4.82 18.86 9.10
CA THR A 49 6.06 18.76 8.32
C THR A 49 6.92 17.57 8.70
N ARG A 50 6.72 17.00 9.90
CA ARG A 50 7.46 15.83 10.37
C ARG A 50 6.66 14.55 10.10
N VAL A 51 7.22 13.72 9.23
CA VAL A 51 6.70 12.39 8.94
C VAL A 51 7.73 11.31 9.25
N TYR A 52 7.24 10.12 9.52
CA TYR A 52 8.03 8.90 9.66
C TYR A 52 7.91 8.09 8.38
N VAL A 53 9.04 7.56 7.93
CA VAL A 53 9.14 6.58 6.87
C VAL A 53 9.32 5.23 7.55
N SER A 54 8.38 4.33 7.27
CA SER A 54 8.30 3.00 7.88
C SER A 54 8.31 1.95 6.79
N SER A 55 8.99 0.84 7.03
CA SER A 55 9.07 -0.26 6.08
C SER A 55 9.32 -1.59 6.77
N ILE A 56 8.81 -2.67 6.19
CA ILE A 56 8.96 -4.05 6.62
C ILE A 56 9.29 -4.87 5.37
N GLU A 57 10.42 -5.58 5.41
CA GLU A 57 10.83 -6.51 4.36
C GLU A 57 9.94 -7.75 4.38
N ALA A 58 9.57 -8.26 3.20
CA ALA A 58 8.94 -9.57 3.09
C ALA A 58 9.94 -10.66 3.49
N GLU A 59 9.43 -11.81 3.92
CA GLU A 59 10.22 -12.99 4.34
C GLU A 59 10.99 -12.81 5.65
N THR A 60 11.90 -11.83 5.74
CA THR A 60 12.71 -11.61 6.94
C THR A 60 11.97 -10.81 8.01
N HIS A 61 10.96 -10.04 7.61
CA HIS A 61 10.23 -9.09 8.46
C HIS A 61 11.13 -8.02 9.09
N ASP A 62 12.35 -7.86 8.57
CA ASP A 62 13.27 -6.82 9.01
C ASP A 62 12.62 -5.46 8.76
N PHE A 63 12.65 -4.61 9.78
CA PHE A 63 11.89 -3.37 9.77
C PHE A 63 12.78 -2.16 9.98
N ASN A 64 12.33 -1.02 9.45
CA ASN A 64 12.95 0.28 9.66
C ASN A 64 11.86 1.30 9.95
N CYS A 65 12.14 2.21 10.89
CA CYS A 65 11.34 3.39 11.10
C CYS A 65 12.24 4.57 11.45
N SER A 66 12.26 5.57 10.58
CA SER A 66 12.99 6.81 10.79
C SER A 66 12.13 7.98 10.32
N THR A 67 12.51 9.19 10.68
CA THR A 67 11.93 10.39 10.07
C THR A 67 12.45 10.57 8.64
N ASN A 68 11.82 11.45 7.86
CA ASN A 68 12.24 11.76 6.49
C ASN A 68 13.68 12.32 6.36
N ASN A 69 14.32 12.75 7.46
CA ASN A 69 15.74 13.13 7.49
C ASN A 69 16.65 12.06 8.14
N ASN A 70 16.22 10.80 8.12
CA ASN A 70 16.93 9.62 8.65
C ASN A 70 17.18 9.64 10.17
N ARG A 71 16.55 10.53 10.96
CA ARG A 71 16.60 10.40 12.43
C ARG A 71 15.79 9.17 12.86
N PRO A 72 16.38 8.19 13.59
CA PRO A 72 15.70 6.96 13.97
C PRO A 72 14.50 7.23 14.88
N CYS A 73 13.47 6.39 14.78
CA CYS A 73 12.31 6.46 15.66
C CYS A 73 12.69 5.97 17.07
N GLY A 74 12.50 6.81 18.08
CA GLY A 74 12.81 6.42 19.47
C GLY A 74 11.99 5.25 20.01
N GLY A 75 10.86 4.92 19.37
CA GLY A 75 10.05 3.75 19.73
C GLY A 75 10.39 2.47 18.97
N ALA A 76 11.33 2.51 18.03
CA ALA A 76 11.82 1.32 17.33
C ALA A 76 13.10 0.86 18.04
N GLN A 77 12.98 -0.09 18.97
CA GLN A 77 14.11 -0.65 19.71
C GLN A 77 14.02 -2.18 19.73
N GLY A 78 15.15 -2.85 19.48
CA GLY A 78 15.24 -4.31 19.46
C GLY A 78 14.31 -4.92 18.40
N SER A 79 13.45 -5.84 18.84
CA SER A 79 12.47 -6.55 18.00
C SER A 79 11.06 -5.97 18.10
N PHE A 80 10.86 -4.85 18.79
CA PHE A 80 9.52 -4.28 19.00
C PHE A 80 9.12 -3.31 17.88
N HIS A 81 7.94 -3.53 17.30
CA HIS A 81 7.34 -2.59 16.35
C HIS A 81 6.86 -1.32 17.05
N CYS A 82 7.39 -0.18 16.62
CA CYS A 82 6.89 1.11 17.08
C CYS A 82 5.46 1.38 16.59
N LYS A 83 4.78 2.35 17.22
CA LYS A 83 3.42 2.76 16.83
C LYS A 83 3.27 3.17 15.35
N HIS A 84 4.33 3.58 14.67
CA HIS A 84 4.29 3.94 13.25
C HIS A 84 4.24 2.71 12.36
N LEU A 85 5.04 1.68 12.66
CA LEU A 85 4.95 0.37 11.99
C LEU A 85 3.57 -0.25 12.24
N LYS A 86 3.06 -0.14 13.47
CA LYS A 86 1.71 -0.59 13.80
C LYS A 86 0.66 0.08 12.89
N ALA A 87 0.69 1.41 12.84
CA ALA A 87 -0.23 2.17 12.00
C ALA A 87 -0.08 1.86 10.50
N LEU A 88 1.14 1.60 10.02
CA LEU A 88 1.40 1.26 8.63
C LEU A 88 0.74 -0.07 8.23
N ILE A 89 0.91 -1.12 9.03
CA ILE A 89 0.31 -2.43 8.76
C ILE A 89 -1.22 -2.33 8.86
N ASP A 90 -1.75 -1.66 9.88
CA ASP A 90 -3.20 -1.47 10.03
C ASP A 90 -3.80 -0.77 8.79
N GLU A 91 -3.11 0.22 8.25
CA GLU A 91 -3.53 0.89 7.02
C GLU A 91 -3.39 0.01 5.78
N ALA A 92 -2.33 -0.80 5.69
CA ALA A 92 -2.14 -1.76 4.61
C ALA A 92 -3.29 -2.79 4.58
N VAL A 93 -3.65 -3.35 5.74
CA VAL A 93 -4.76 -4.29 5.88
C VAL A 93 -6.08 -3.63 5.48
N LYS A 94 -6.31 -2.37 5.88
CA LYS A 94 -7.50 -1.61 5.48
C LYS A 94 -7.58 -1.36 3.97
N GLN A 95 -6.45 -1.13 3.30
CA GLN A 95 -6.43 -0.80 1.87
C GLN A 95 -6.37 -2.02 0.95
N TYR A 96 -5.61 -3.04 1.33
CA TYR A 96 -5.31 -4.19 0.49
C TYR A 96 -5.99 -5.48 0.94
N GLY A 97 -6.51 -5.51 2.17
CA GLY A 97 -7.06 -6.71 2.80
C GLY A 97 -5.99 -7.56 3.49
N LEU A 98 -6.37 -8.24 4.58
CA LEU A 98 -5.47 -9.07 5.39
C LEU A 98 -4.75 -10.13 4.55
N GLU A 99 -5.50 -10.92 3.77
CA GLU A 99 -4.98 -12.01 2.94
C GLU A 99 -3.88 -11.52 1.98
N ARG A 100 -4.09 -10.37 1.33
CA ARG A 100 -3.14 -9.82 0.37
C ARG A 100 -1.86 -9.36 1.05
N VAL A 101 -1.97 -8.69 2.20
CA VAL A 101 -0.81 -8.22 2.96
C VAL A 101 -0.03 -9.42 3.53
N ALA A 102 -0.72 -10.39 4.12
CA ALA A 102 -0.11 -11.60 4.67
C ALA A 102 0.63 -12.40 3.59
N ARG A 103 -0.02 -12.66 2.44
CA ARG A 103 0.60 -13.31 1.28
C ARG A 103 1.82 -12.55 0.77
N TYR A 104 1.76 -11.22 0.72
CA TYR A 104 2.87 -10.41 0.25
C TYR A 104 4.06 -10.48 1.20
N LEU A 105 3.80 -10.43 2.52
CA LEU A 105 4.82 -10.53 3.56
C LEU A 105 5.32 -11.96 3.80
N LYS A 106 4.69 -12.97 3.20
CA LYS A 106 5.01 -14.40 3.35
C LYS A 106 4.71 -14.94 4.75
N VAL A 107 3.60 -14.49 5.33
CA VAL A 107 3.08 -14.99 6.61
C VAL A 107 1.73 -15.66 6.42
N GLU A 108 1.50 -16.72 7.19
CA GLU A 108 0.20 -17.36 7.30
C GLU A 108 -0.62 -16.64 8.37
N ALA A 109 -1.71 -16.00 7.94
CA ALA A 109 -2.64 -15.31 8.84
C ALA A 109 -4.07 -15.81 8.58
N ALA A 110 -4.74 -16.25 9.63
CA ALA A 110 -6.16 -16.57 9.62
C ALA A 110 -7.03 -15.33 9.84
N GLU A 111 -8.33 -15.46 9.60
CA GLU A 111 -9.28 -14.37 9.86
C GLU A 111 -9.32 -14.03 11.36
N GLY A 112 -9.06 -12.77 11.69
CA GLY A 112 -8.99 -12.29 13.07
C GLY A 112 -7.59 -12.31 13.68
N ASP A 113 -6.58 -12.86 12.99
CA ASP A 113 -5.20 -12.85 13.48
C ASP A 113 -4.63 -11.43 13.56
N ASP A 114 -3.85 -11.21 14.61
CA ASP A 114 -3.03 -10.00 14.73
C ASP A 114 -1.75 -10.16 13.90
N LEU A 115 -1.76 -9.59 12.69
CA LEU A 115 -0.61 -9.60 11.78
C LEU A 115 0.66 -9.04 12.43
N HIS A 116 0.55 -8.14 13.41
CA HIS A 116 1.71 -7.60 14.13
C HIS A 116 2.49 -8.67 14.89
N SER A 117 1.79 -9.68 15.41
CA SER A 117 2.39 -10.76 16.21
C SER A 117 3.11 -11.82 15.36
N LEU A 118 2.77 -11.90 14.08
CA LEU A 118 3.33 -12.86 13.13
C LEU A 118 4.64 -12.37 12.50
N LEU A 119 4.90 -11.07 12.58
CA LEU A 119 6.07 -10.42 11.99
C LEU A 119 7.23 -10.39 12.98
N ASN A 120 8.15 -11.33 12.82
CA ASN A 120 9.32 -11.49 13.69
C ASN A 120 10.61 -11.15 12.93
N GLY A 121 10.93 -9.86 12.84
CA GLY A 121 12.18 -9.37 12.26
C GLY A 121 12.96 -8.48 13.23
N LYS A 122 14.06 -7.94 12.75
CA LYS A 122 14.92 -7.03 13.53
C LYS A 122 14.95 -5.63 12.92
N LEU A 123 15.25 -4.65 13.76
CA LEU A 123 15.51 -3.29 13.30
C LEU A 123 16.74 -3.25 12.39
N VAL A 124 16.56 -2.83 11.14
CA VAL A 124 17.60 -2.59 10.16
C VAL A 124 17.63 -1.12 9.74
N LYS A 125 18.80 -0.61 9.38
CA LYS A 125 18.91 0.75 8.81
C LYS A 125 18.58 0.69 7.33
N ALA A 126 17.55 1.42 6.92
CA ALA A 126 17.22 1.60 5.51
C ALA A 126 17.08 3.11 5.18
N PRO A 127 17.54 3.57 4.01
CA PRO A 127 17.38 4.96 3.59
C PRO A 127 15.91 5.36 3.44
N ALA A 128 15.49 6.41 4.14
CA ALA A 128 14.12 6.92 4.07
C ALA A 128 13.79 7.61 2.73
N ALA A 129 14.82 8.06 2.00
CA ALA A 129 14.69 8.91 0.83
C ALA A 129 13.91 8.26 -0.32
N VAL A 130 14.10 6.96 -0.57
CA VAL A 130 13.46 6.27 -1.70
C VAL A 130 11.94 6.22 -1.51
N VAL A 131 11.49 5.77 -0.34
CA VAL A 131 10.06 5.71 0.02
C VAL A 131 9.45 7.12 0.06
N PHE A 132 10.20 8.10 0.59
CA PHE A 132 9.73 9.48 0.64
C PHE A 132 9.57 10.10 -0.76
N SER A 133 10.50 9.85 -1.69
CA SER A 133 10.39 10.29 -3.09
C SER A 133 9.18 9.66 -3.79
N ARG A 134 8.89 8.37 -3.54
CA ARG A 134 7.66 7.73 -4.02
C ARG A 134 6.41 8.40 -3.48
N PHE A 135 6.40 8.74 -2.19
CA PHE A 135 5.31 9.50 -1.60
C PHE A 135 5.11 10.88 -2.27
N LEU A 136 6.18 11.64 -2.52
CA LEU A 136 6.07 12.93 -3.23
C LEU A 136 5.52 12.77 -4.65
N ARG A 137 5.95 11.70 -5.35
CA ARG A 137 5.38 11.35 -6.66
C ARG A 137 3.90 11.01 -6.55
N HIS A 138 3.48 10.26 -5.53
CA HIS A 138 2.08 9.96 -5.26
C HIS A 138 1.24 11.23 -5.03
N LEU A 139 1.74 12.18 -4.23
CA LEU A 139 1.06 13.46 -4.01
C LEU A 139 0.88 14.27 -5.29
N THR A 140 1.82 14.16 -6.24
CA THR A 140 1.73 14.88 -7.52
C THR A 140 0.53 14.40 -8.33
N TYR A 141 0.22 13.10 -8.32
CA TYR A 141 -0.99 12.56 -8.95
C TYR A 141 -2.29 13.05 -8.29
N LEU A 142 -2.28 13.27 -6.97
CA LEU A 142 -3.45 13.76 -6.24
C LEU A 142 -3.72 15.26 -6.43
N LYS A 143 -2.75 16.02 -6.93
CA LYS A 143 -2.89 17.46 -7.23
C LYS A 143 -3.49 17.72 -8.61
N VAL A 144 -3.72 16.68 -9.42
CA VAL A 144 -4.41 16.82 -10.70
C VAL A 144 -5.89 17.12 -10.39
N PRO A 145 -6.44 18.26 -10.87
CA PRO A 145 -7.86 18.54 -10.70
C PRO A 145 -8.67 17.37 -11.25
N ALA A 146 -9.66 16.90 -10.50
CA ALA A 146 -10.61 15.92 -11.03
C ALA A 146 -11.36 16.57 -12.21
N GLY A 147 -11.06 16.12 -13.42
CA GLY A 147 -11.80 16.49 -14.62
C GLY A 147 -12.98 15.53 -14.80
N SER A 148 -14.17 16.07 -15.02
CA SER A 148 -15.32 15.30 -15.53
C SER A 148 -15.30 15.20 -17.06
N GLU A 149 -14.32 15.84 -17.70
CA GLU A 149 -14.14 15.71 -19.14
C GLU A 149 -13.75 14.27 -19.46
N PRO A 150 -14.42 13.62 -20.44
CA PRO A 150 -14.05 12.28 -20.84
C PRO A 150 -12.60 12.31 -21.31
N LEU A 151 -11.74 11.53 -20.63
CA LEU A 151 -10.37 11.30 -21.11
C LEU A 151 -10.48 10.79 -22.54
N PRO A 152 -9.84 11.43 -23.53
CA PRO A 152 -9.87 10.97 -24.90
C PRO A 152 -9.58 9.47 -24.93
N GLU A 153 -8.52 8.98 -24.29
CA GLU A 153 -8.16 7.55 -24.31
C GLU A 153 -9.24 6.58 -23.78
N MET A 154 -10.26 7.05 -23.04
CA MET A 154 -11.39 6.23 -22.59
C MET A 154 -12.48 6.00 -23.66
N HIS A 155 -12.39 6.58 -24.86
CA HIS A 155 -13.34 6.32 -25.94
C HIS A 155 -13.41 4.85 -26.42
N TRP A 156 -12.42 4.02 -26.05
CA TRP A 156 -12.45 2.58 -26.34
C TRP A 156 -13.19 1.75 -25.28
N PHE A 157 -13.45 2.31 -24.09
CA PHE A 157 -14.24 1.65 -23.06
C PHE A 157 -15.73 1.96 -23.30
N PRO A 158 -16.57 0.95 -23.59
CA PRO A 158 -18.00 1.19 -23.70
C PRO A 158 -18.51 1.75 -22.38
N ALA A 159 -18.96 3.01 -22.39
CA ALA A 159 -19.56 3.64 -21.23
C ALA A 159 -20.73 2.76 -20.77
N LEU A 160 -20.64 2.21 -19.56
CA LEU A 160 -21.76 1.51 -18.93
C LEU A 160 -22.90 2.53 -18.81
N LYS A 161 -23.94 2.35 -19.64
CA LYS A 161 -25.16 3.16 -19.57
C LYS A 161 -25.65 3.17 -18.14
N ALA A 162 -25.83 4.36 -17.56
CA ALA A 162 -26.61 4.53 -16.35
C ALA A 162 -28.02 4.00 -16.63
N VAL A 163 -28.45 2.99 -15.86
CA VAL A 163 -29.83 2.54 -15.84
C VAL A 163 -30.57 3.50 -14.92
N HIS A 164 -31.54 4.23 -15.48
CA HIS A 164 -32.48 5.08 -14.75
C HIS A 164 -33.50 4.25 -13.97
#